data_AF-A0A929FD83-F1
#
_entry.id   AF-A0A929FD83-F1
#
_cell.length_a   1.000
_cell.length_b   1.000
_cell.length_c   1.000
_cell.angle_alpha   90.00
_cell.angle_beta   90.00
_cell.angle_gamma   90.00
#
_symmetry.space_group_name_H-M   'P 1'
#
loop_
_entity.id
_entity.type
_entity.pdbx_description
1 polymer ?
#
loop_
_entity_poly.entity_id
_entity_poly.type
_entity_poly.pdbx_seq_one_letter_code
_entity_poly.pdbx_strand_id
1 'polypeptide(L)'
;MVQSLSNQLEGGIFVAHSTDQAVARIEQSIPYLVILSGAHKNWPPAFINRLRETVKPLGTTIVALTQSHEPSWSLQEDHPGIDGFLVEPLSQDILHLVVESAVAKTTL
;
A
#
# COMPACT_ATOMS: atom_id res chain seq x y z
N MET A 1 1.83 9.56 11.69
CA MET A 1 0.83 9.16 10.67
C MET A 1 0.19 7.82 11.02
N VAL A 2 0.95 6.72 11.13
CA VAL A 2 0.43 5.37 11.45
C VAL A 2 -0.37 5.32 12.77
N GLN A 3 0.17 5.89 13.86
CA GLN A 3 -0.49 5.86 15.18
C GLN A 3 -1.84 6.60 15.24
N SER A 4 -2.04 7.59 14.37
CA SER A 4 -3.27 8.39 14.34
C SER A 4 -4.42 7.65 13.64
N LEU A 5 -4.10 6.64 12.82
CA LEU A 5 -5.06 5.83 12.06
C LEU A 5 -5.57 4.64 12.85
N SER A 6 -4.76 4.10 13.76
CA SER A 6 -5.09 2.94 14.59
C SER A 6 -6.35 3.16 15.43
N ASN A 7 -6.70 4.41 15.72
CA ASN A 7 -7.85 4.77 16.55
C ASN A 7 -9.14 5.00 15.75
N GLN A 8 -9.09 5.04 14.42
CA GLN A 8 -10.25 5.39 13.57
C GLN A 8 -10.67 4.26 12.62
N LEU A 9 -9.85 3.22 12.46
CA LEU A 9 -10.14 2.10 11.59
C LEU A 9 -10.45 0.87 12.45
N GLU A 10 -11.58 0.22 12.21
CA GLU A 10 -11.93 -1.06 12.87
C GLU A 10 -10.99 -2.22 12.45
N GLY A 11 -10.11 -1.98 11.47
CA GLY A 11 -9.08 -2.91 11.02
C GLY A 11 -7.75 -2.75 11.74
N GLY A 12 -7.09 -3.88 12.04
CA GLY A 12 -5.74 -3.87 12.59
C GLY A 12 -4.72 -3.27 11.62
N ILE A 13 -3.99 -2.26 12.07
CA ILE A 13 -2.88 -1.69 11.30
C ILE A 13 -1.59 -2.44 11.66
N PHE A 14 -0.88 -2.91 10.65
CA PHE A 14 0.44 -3.50 10.81
C PHE A 14 1.49 -2.71 10.02
N VAL A 15 2.65 -2.49 10.65
CA VAL A 15 3.82 -1.87 10.00
C VAL A 15 4.87 -2.94 9.78
N ALA A 16 5.20 -3.19 8.51
CA ALA A 16 6.32 -4.03 8.12
C ALA A 16 7.55 -3.17 7.87
N HIS A 17 8.71 -3.61 8.37
CA HIS A 17 10.00 -2.95 8.09
C HIS A 17 10.85 -3.73 7.07
N SER A 18 10.37 -4.87 6.61
CA SER A 18 11.02 -5.68 5.59
C SER A 18 9.99 -6.42 4.72
N THR A 19 10.44 -6.85 3.54
CA THR A 19 9.66 -7.71 2.65
C THR A 19 9.13 -8.95 3.35
N ASP A 20 9.98 -9.66 4.09
CA ASP A 20 9.60 -10.91 4.76
C ASP A 20 8.57 -10.66 5.87
N GLN A 21 8.67 -9.55 6.60
CA GLN A 21 7.65 -9.16 7.57
C GLN A 21 6.31 -8.84 6.91
N ALA A 22 6.34 -8.16 5.75
CA ALA A 22 5.12 -7.82 5.02
C ALA A 22 4.43 -9.10 4.51
N VAL A 23 5.18 -10.00 3.87
CA VAL A 23 4.65 -11.26 3.33
C VAL A 23 4.11 -12.15 4.45
N ALA A 24 4.88 -12.38 5.52
CA ALA A 24 4.44 -13.21 6.65
C ALA A 24 3.15 -12.70 7.29
N ARG A 25 2.89 -11.39 7.22
CA ARG A 25 1.68 -10.78 7.79
C ARG A 25 0.49 -10.88 6.86
N ILE A 26 0.69 -10.71 5.57
CA ILE A 26 -0.33 -10.94 4.54
C ILE A 26 -0.79 -12.40 4.56
N GLU A 27 0.13 -13.34 4.78
CA GLU A 27 -0.18 -14.77 4.92
C GLU A 27 -1.03 -15.07 6.18
N GLN A 28 -0.88 -14.28 7.25
CA GLN A 28 -1.66 -14.42 8.47
C GLN A 28 -3.02 -13.74 8.39
N SER A 29 -3.08 -12.56 7.77
CA SER A 29 -4.29 -11.76 7.63
C SER A 29 -4.18 -10.89 6.39
N ILE A 30 -5.17 -11.01 5.53
CA ILE A 30 -5.19 -10.36 4.24
C ILE A 30 -5.57 -8.89 4.42
N PRO A 31 -4.71 -7.93 4.06
CA PRO A 31 -5.04 -6.52 4.20
C PRO A 31 -5.92 -6.04 3.04
N TYR A 32 -6.82 -5.09 3.34
CA TYR A 32 -7.58 -4.36 2.32
C TYR A 32 -6.69 -3.40 1.52
N LEU A 33 -5.71 -2.80 2.20
CA LEU A 33 -4.81 -1.77 1.68
C LEU A 33 -3.37 -2.02 2.14
N VAL A 34 -2.42 -1.92 1.21
CA VAL A 34 -0.98 -1.88 1.48
C VAL A 34 -0.45 -0.52 1.04
N ILE A 35 0.22 0.17 1.96
CA ILE A 35 0.90 1.44 1.68
C ILE A 35 2.40 1.19 1.73
N LEU A 36 3.05 1.28 0.57
CA LEU A 36 4.50 1.18 0.46
C LEU A 36 5.11 2.55 0.70
N SER A 37 5.92 2.69 1.75
CA SER A 37 6.60 3.95 2.07
C SER A 37 8.10 3.87 1.79
N GLY A 38 8.69 4.99 1.39
CA GLY A 38 10.11 5.10 1.07
C GLY A 38 10.35 5.46 -0.40
N ALA A 39 11.62 5.46 -0.81
CA ALA A 39 11.99 5.80 -2.17
C ALA A 39 11.60 4.67 -3.13
N HIS A 40 10.55 4.87 -3.92
CA HIS A 40 10.06 3.93 -4.94
C HIS A 40 11.18 3.34 -5.80
N LYS A 41 12.16 4.16 -6.20
CA LYS A 41 13.34 3.77 -7.01
C LYS A 41 14.23 2.69 -6.37
N ASN A 42 14.09 2.47 -5.06
CA ASN A 42 14.91 1.52 -4.29
C ASN A 42 14.17 0.20 -4.01
N TRP A 43 12.90 0.08 -4.39
CA TRP A 43 12.18 -1.18 -4.22
C TRP A 43 12.61 -2.17 -5.31
N PRO A 44 13.14 -3.35 -4.95
CA PRO A 44 13.44 -4.36 -5.95
C PRO A 44 12.15 -4.75 -6.70
N PRO A 45 12.14 -4.82 -8.04
CA PRO A 45 10.95 -5.25 -8.79
C PRO A 45 10.43 -6.62 -8.33
N ALA A 46 11.33 -7.52 -7.95
CA ALA A 46 10.99 -8.82 -7.38
C ALA A 46 10.17 -8.73 -6.08
N PHE A 47 10.39 -7.70 -5.27
CA PHE A 47 9.60 -7.46 -4.06
C PHE A 47 8.16 -7.09 -4.41
N ILE A 48 7.96 -6.13 -5.31
CA ILE A 48 6.62 -5.67 -5.68
C ILE A 48 5.84 -6.76 -6.40
N ASN A 49 6.51 -7.52 -7.27
CA ASN A 49 5.91 -8.68 -7.94
C ASN A 49 5.47 -9.75 -6.95
N ARG A 50 6.36 -10.15 -6.02
CA ARG A 50 6.01 -11.14 -4.98
C ARG A 50 4.85 -10.66 -4.13
N LEU A 51 4.88 -9.39 -3.69
CA LEU A 51 3.80 -8.78 -2.92
C LEU A 51 2.48 -8.81 -3.70
N ARG A 52 2.50 -8.39 -4.96
CA ARG A 52 1.33 -8.40 -5.84
C ARG A 52 0.79 -9.81 -6.03
N GLU A 53 1.64 -10.79 -6.31
CA GLU A 53 1.23 -12.19 -6.46
C GLU A 53 0.55 -12.74 -5.20
N THR A 54 1.07 -12.42 -4.02
CA THR A 54 0.47 -12.85 -2.75
C THR A 54 -0.92 -12.25 -2.54
N VAL A 55 -1.16 -10.99 -2.95
CA VAL A 55 -2.42 -10.30 -2.67
C VAL A 55 -3.40 -10.21 -3.84
N LYS A 56 -2.97 -10.55 -5.07
CA LYS A 56 -3.78 -10.45 -6.30
C LYS A 56 -5.09 -11.25 -6.26
N PRO A 57 -5.17 -12.47 -5.70
CA PRO A 57 -6.44 -13.21 -5.62
C PRO A 57 -7.47 -12.54 -4.71
N LEU A 58 -7.06 -11.55 -3.93
CA LEU A 58 -7.77 -11.07 -2.75
C LEU A 58 -8.26 -9.62 -2.89
N GLY A 59 -8.03 -8.99 -4.05
CA GLY A 59 -8.51 -7.65 -4.35
C GLY A 59 -7.81 -6.51 -3.61
N THR A 60 -6.79 -6.80 -2.79
CA THR A 60 -6.01 -5.83 -2.03
C THR A 60 -5.48 -4.70 -2.92
N THR A 61 -5.63 -3.47 -2.44
CA THR A 61 -5.11 -2.28 -3.09
C THR A 61 -3.69 -2.00 -2.60
N ILE A 62 -2.73 -1.79 -3.50
CA ILE A 62 -1.34 -1.44 -3.18
C ILE A 62 -1.08 -0.02 -3.67
N VAL A 63 -0.72 0.90 -2.78
CA VAL A 63 -0.37 2.28 -3.14
C VAL A 63 1.04 2.62 -2.68
N ALA A 64 1.75 3.41 -3.46
CA ALA A 64 3.06 3.93 -3.11
C ALA A 64 2.94 5.33 -2.49
N LEU A 65 3.48 5.53 -1.30
CA LEU A 65 3.61 6.82 -0.65
C LEU A 65 4.92 7.48 -1.08
N THR A 66 4.81 8.56 -1.84
CA THR A 66 5.96 9.31 -2.39
C THR A 66 6.05 10.72 -1.80
N GLN A 67 7.24 11.30 -1.91
CA GLN A 67 7.45 12.70 -1.56
C GLN A 67 6.84 13.62 -2.63
N SER A 68 6.43 14.82 -2.22
CA SER A 68 5.80 15.88 -3.04
C SER A 68 6.47 16.21 -4.38
N HIS A 69 7.75 15.88 -4.55
CA HIS A 69 8.56 16.24 -5.71
C HIS A 69 8.79 15.09 -6.71
N GLU A 70 8.33 13.87 -6.45
CA GLU A 70 8.52 12.73 -7.37
C GLU A 70 7.33 11.76 -7.50
N PRO A 71 6.07 12.20 -7.72
CA PRO A 71 5.04 11.31 -8.24
C PRO A 71 5.26 11.14 -9.75
N SER A 72 6.20 10.28 -10.15
CA SER A 72 6.39 9.92 -11.55
C SER A 72 6.04 8.47 -11.76
N TRP A 73 5.04 8.21 -12.60
CA TRP A 73 5.08 7.00 -13.42
C TRP A 73 6.33 7.12 -14.28
N SER A 74 7.37 6.35 -13.97
CA SER A 74 8.44 6.07 -14.91
C SER A 74 7.75 5.55 -16.17
N LEU A 75 7.75 6.34 -17.26
CA LEU A 75 7.18 5.98 -18.58
C LEU A 75 7.70 4.63 -19.13
N GLN A 76 8.67 4.02 -18.44
CA GLN A 76 9.35 2.79 -18.78
C GLN A 76 8.89 1.57 -17.95
N GLU A 77 8.12 1.77 -16.86
CA GLU A 77 7.57 0.67 -16.05
C GLU A 77 6.10 0.48 -16.38
N ASP A 78 5.84 -0.36 -17.38
CA ASP A 78 4.49 -0.56 -17.93
C ASP A 78 3.49 -1.07 -16.90
N HIS A 79 3.93 -1.66 -15.78
CA HIS A 79 3.09 -2.03 -14.64
C HIS A 79 3.97 -2.28 -13.40
N PRO A 80 4.24 -1.29 -12.53
CA PRO A 80 5.06 -1.49 -11.34
C PRO A 80 4.40 -2.38 -10.27
N GLY A 81 3.27 -3.03 -10.56
CA GLY A 81 2.57 -3.89 -9.60
C GLY A 81 1.93 -3.12 -8.45
N ILE A 82 1.73 -1.81 -8.57
CA ILE A 82 0.97 -0.94 -7.65
C ILE A 82 -0.26 -0.34 -8.35
N ASP A 83 -1.29 -0.01 -7.59
CA ASP A 83 -2.58 0.51 -8.06
C ASP A 83 -2.64 2.05 -8.06
N GLY A 84 -1.67 2.74 -7.44
CA GLY A 84 -1.62 4.19 -7.42
C GLY A 84 -0.56 4.78 -6.50
N PHE A 85 -0.57 6.11 -6.40
CA PHE A 85 0.37 6.89 -5.61
C PHE A 85 -0.37 7.79 -4.62
N LEU A 86 0.20 7.91 -3.42
CA LEU A 86 -0.14 8.92 -2.42
C LEU A 86 1.05 9.85 -2.27
N VAL A 87 0.79 11.15 -2.12
CA VAL A 87 1.84 12.16 -2.07
C VAL A 87 1.87 12.81 -0.70
N GLU A 88 3.04 12.87 -0.07
CA GLU A 88 3.24 13.57 1.19
C GLU A 88 3.28 15.10 1.00
N PRO A 89 2.75 15.89 1.97
CA PRO A 89 2.10 15.46 3.21
C PRO A 89 0.67 14.96 2.97
N LEU A 90 0.33 13.81 3.56
CA LEU A 90 -0.99 13.21 3.44
C LEU A 90 -1.90 13.66 4.60
N SER A 91 -3.07 14.23 4.29
CA SER A 91 -4.06 14.56 5.31
C SER A 91 -4.76 13.29 5.82
N GLN A 92 -5.29 13.37 7.04
CA GLN A 92 -6.07 12.27 7.62
C GLN A 92 -7.31 11.94 6.78
N ASP A 93 -8.00 12.97 6.26
CA ASP A 93 -9.21 12.80 5.45
C ASP A 93 -8.93 12.02 4.16
N ILE A 94 -7.82 12.31 3.47
CA ILE A 94 -7.46 11.59 2.25
C ILE A 94 -7.13 10.13 2.58
N LEU A 95 -6.42 9.89 3.67
CA LEU A 95 -6.09 8.54 4.08
C LEU A 95 -7.34 7.74 4.49
N HIS A 96 -8.31 8.38 5.15
CA HIS A 96 -9.60 7.79 5.46
C HIS A 96 -10.34 7.37 4.18
N LEU A 97 -10.46 8.27 3.21
CA LEU A 97 -11.12 7.99 1.92
C LEU A 97 -10.46 6.85 1.15
N VAL A 98 -9.12 6.76 1.17
CA VAL A 98 -8.38 5.66 0.54
C VAL A 98 -8.67 4.33 1.22
N VAL A 99 -8.75 4.31 2.55
CA VAL A 99 -9.09 3.09 3.30
C VAL A 99 -10.53 2.68 3.03
N GLU A 100 -11.49 3.59 3.10
CA GLU A 100 -12.90 3.30 2.79
C GLU A 100 -13.06 2.76 1.36
N SER A 101 -12.37 3.37 0.40
CA SER A 101 -12.37 2.90 -0.98
C SER A 101 -11.79 1.50 -1.13
N ALA A 102 -10.71 1.19 -0.41
CA ALA A 102 -10.09 -0.14 -0.44
C ALA A 102 -10.99 -1.20 0.21
N VAL A 103 -11.66 -0.87 1.32
CA VAL A 103 -12.64 -1.75 1.98
C VAL A 103 -13.83 -2.02 1.07
N ALA A 104 -14.43 -0.97 0.49
CA ALA A 104 -15.59 -1.10 -0.39
C ALA A 104 -15.33 -2.06 -1.55
N LYS A 105 -14.13 -2.00 -2.15
CA LYS A 105 -13.71 -2.90 -3.25
C LYS A 105 -13.69 -4.38 -2.87
N THR A 106 -13.48 -4.73 -1.61
CA THR A 106 -13.47 -6.12 -1.15
C THR A 106 -14.85 -6.70 -0.84
N THR A 107 -15.88 -5.85 -0.81
CA THR A 107 -17.26 -6.23 -0.46
C THR A 107 -18.16 -6.42 -1.68
N LEU A 108 -17.64 -6.11 -2.87
CA LEU A 108 -18.30 -6.21 -4.18
C LEU A 108 -17.80 -7.44 -4.94
#